data_AF-A0AB39JUE3-F1
#
_entry.id   AF-A0AB39JUE3-F1
#
_cell.length_a   1.000
_cell.length_b   1.000
_cell.length_c   1.000
_cell.angle_alpha   90.00
_cell.angle_beta   90.00
_cell.angle_gamma   90.00
#
_symmetry.space_group_name_H-M   'P 1'
#
loop_
_entity.id
_entity.type
_entity.pdbx_description
1 polymer ?
#
loop_
_entity_poly.entity_id
_entity_poly.type
_entity_poly.pdbx_seq_one_letter_code
_entity_poly.pdbx_strand_id
1 'polypeptide(L)'
;MPWYREGKVAITAGQTTVTGTGTNFAVNSRVGDAFQGPDGRRYEVTNIASATVLSILPAYQGPTVAAGAYVIEPVHGYPKALTDSFREVNAQWGTTLAGLGAVSTEDVVPLAKGGTDATTAAQARTNLGLGTAATATLQSSGYDSSAGAVLKMGAFGLGAGMLLPPGNNFDGITTTGFYTGNGSTTGRPPQVGAAQSYLQHWQHSNPAYACQEFFQLGTGSIKYARSKFNGVWGSWDLQQYNENINAVMNQEIAGIKTFTGSQLRYRGPTPGLWCEDSTSNIGGIWMVLAGGSFQFQHRLSGFGGSAGVSPLYFNLADKFASFAYSLQSGIDNGLTNGAPNRRWSVVYAGSGVINTSDAREKTEVAALSSGEISAAKLLSKEIGTYRWLKVVEEKGDAARHHVGLTVQRAIEIMTSCGLDPMIYGFICYDKWDAVDEVVQVTRLGRVYVKATDEAPEYTVMEDVEESAASPDTGTFWEFTHEQVTVITEGVEAGDRYSFRTDELNMFIAAGLQANQEALEARLAALEAST
;
A
#
# COMPACT_ATOMS: atom_id res chain seq x y z
N MET A 1 -0.97 -18.26 111.21
CA MET A 1 -2.12 -18.27 112.14
C MET A 1 -1.64 -18.88 113.46
N PRO A 2 -2.06 -18.37 114.63
CA PRO A 2 -1.71 -18.98 115.91
C PRO A 2 -2.31 -20.39 116.00
N TRP A 3 -1.56 -21.33 116.60
CA TRP A 3 -2.03 -22.70 116.79
C TRP A 3 -3.26 -22.73 117.71
N TYR A 4 -4.26 -23.52 117.33
CA TYR A 4 -5.52 -23.60 118.06
C TYR A 4 -5.36 -24.50 119.29
N ARG A 5 -5.74 -24.02 120.47
CA ARG A 5 -5.48 -24.67 121.78
C ARG A 5 -6.48 -24.32 122.86
N GLU A 6 -7.64 -23.80 122.47
CA GLU A 6 -8.70 -23.40 123.39
C GLU A 6 -9.49 -24.63 123.85
N GLY A 7 -9.84 -24.69 125.14
CA GLY A 7 -10.54 -25.84 125.73
C GLY A 7 -9.65 -27.02 126.11
N LYS A 8 -10.27 -28.16 126.39
CA LYS A 8 -9.61 -29.44 126.73
C LYS A 8 -10.16 -30.56 125.86
N VAL A 9 -9.37 -31.61 125.67
CA VAL A 9 -9.79 -32.79 124.90
C VAL A 9 -9.86 -34.04 125.77
N ALA A 10 -10.91 -34.82 125.57
CA ALA A 10 -11.06 -36.18 126.04
C ALA A 10 -10.75 -37.13 124.89
N ILE A 11 -9.87 -38.10 125.13
CA ILE A 11 -9.48 -39.08 124.12
C ILE A 11 -9.10 -40.41 124.79
N THR A 12 -9.71 -41.49 124.31
CA THR A 12 -9.48 -42.84 124.81
C THR A 12 -8.33 -43.49 124.06
N ALA A 13 -7.44 -44.18 124.78
CA ALA A 13 -6.33 -44.92 124.18
C ALA A 13 -6.83 -45.86 123.07
N GLY A 14 -6.17 -45.84 121.91
CA GLY A 14 -6.51 -46.67 120.76
C GLY A 14 -7.72 -46.20 119.94
N GLN A 15 -8.34 -45.06 120.26
CA GLN A 15 -9.47 -44.50 119.50
C GLN A 15 -9.02 -43.35 118.58
N THR A 16 -9.76 -43.12 117.50
CA THR A 16 -9.52 -42.02 116.55
C THR A 16 -10.37 -40.78 116.87
N THR A 17 -11.37 -40.90 117.73
CA THR A 17 -12.29 -39.79 118.05
C THR A 17 -11.74 -38.96 119.21
N VAL A 18 -11.64 -37.66 118.98
CA VAL A 18 -11.26 -36.66 119.96
C VAL A 18 -12.50 -35.84 120.32
N THR A 19 -12.87 -35.83 121.60
CA THR A 19 -14.03 -35.08 122.09
C THR A 19 -13.56 -33.89 122.91
N GLY A 20 -13.75 -32.68 122.39
CA GLY A 20 -13.41 -31.43 123.04
C GLY A 20 -14.49 -30.90 123.99
N THR A 21 -14.06 -30.24 125.07
CA THR A 21 -14.88 -29.43 125.96
C THR A 21 -14.37 -27.99 125.92
N GLY A 22 -15.24 -27.04 125.61
CA GLY A 22 -14.83 -25.64 125.39
C GLY A 22 -13.99 -25.45 124.12
N THR A 23 -14.11 -26.36 123.14
CA THR A 23 -13.43 -26.29 121.83
C THR A 23 -14.42 -25.86 120.74
N ASN A 24 -13.89 -25.42 119.61
CA ASN A 24 -14.60 -25.16 118.36
C ASN A 24 -13.72 -25.56 117.16
N PHE A 25 -13.61 -26.87 116.94
CA PHE A 25 -12.79 -27.46 115.87
C PHE A 25 -13.26 -27.09 114.47
N ALA A 26 -14.58 -27.05 114.24
CA ALA A 26 -15.16 -26.74 112.92
C ALA A 26 -14.77 -25.36 112.38
N VAL A 27 -14.58 -24.37 113.27
CA VAL A 27 -14.18 -23.02 112.87
C VAL A 27 -12.66 -22.88 112.79
N ASN A 28 -11.92 -23.55 113.67
CA ASN A 28 -10.50 -23.27 113.90
C ASN A 28 -9.55 -24.34 113.35
N SER A 29 -10.06 -25.31 112.60
CA SER A 29 -9.28 -26.42 112.06
C SER A 29 -9.86 -26.87 110.73
N ARG A 30 -9.04 -27.55 109.92
CA ARG A 30 -9.43 -28.17 108.66
C ARG A 30 -8.98 -29.62 108.62
N VAL A 31 -9.65 -30.43 107.81
CA VAL A 31 -9.15 -31.77 107.46
C VAL A 31 -7.77 -31.59 106.79
N GLY A 32 -6.79 -32.36 107.22
CA GLY A 32 -5.38 -32.25 106.82
C GLY A 32 -4.51 -31.42 107.77
N ASP A 33 -5.09 -30.70 108.74
CA ASP A 33 -4.31 -30.05 109.81
C ASP A 33 -3.71 -31.09 110.76
N ALA A 34 -2.61 -30.76 111.42
CA ALA A 34 -1.98 -31.66 112.38
C ALA A 34 -2.48 -31.36 113.81
N PHE A 35 -3.12 -32.36 114.41
CA PHE A 35 -3.52 -32.38 115.82
C PHE A 35 -2.40 -32.94 116.68
N GLN A 36 -1.91 -32.16 117.64
CA GLN A 36 -1.00 -32.62 118.68
C GLN A 36 -1.79 -33.00 119.93
N GLY A 37 -1.78 -34.29 120.27
CA GLY A 37 -2.53 -34.82 121.41
C GLY A 37 -1.87 -34.52 122.77
N PRO A 38 -2.57 -34.83 123.88
CA PRO A 38 -2.02 -34.67 125.24
C PRO A 38 -0.75 -35.49 125.52
N ASP A 39 -0.49 -36.52 124.70
CA ASP A 39 0.73 -37.32 124.71
C ASP A 39 1.93 -36.64 124.00
N GLY A 40 1.71 -35.46 123.41
CA GLY A 40 2.71 -34.69 122.69
C GLY A 40 2.97 -35.17 121.25
N ARG A 41 2.28 -36.21 120.77
CA ARG A 41 2.44 -36.72 119.39
C ARG A 41 1.51 -36.02 118.41
N ARG A 42 1.91 -35.99 117.14
CA ARG A 42 1.13 -35.40 116.04
C ARG A 42 0.34 -36.46 115.31
N TYR A 43 -0.88 -36.09 114.95
CA TYR A 43 -1.84 -36.90 114.24
C TYR A 43 -2.50 -36.04 113.16
N GLU A 44 -2.86 -36.63 112.04
CA GLU A 44 -3.59 -35.93 110.99
C GLU A 44 -5.07 -35.84 111.37
N VAL A 45 -5.67 -34.65 111.28
CA VAL A 45 -7.12 -34.47 111.39
C VAL A 45 -7.75 -34.97 110.10
N THR A 46 -8.47 -36.09 110.14
CA THR A 46 -9.07 -36.72 108.96
C THR A 46 -10.54 -36.35 108.75
N ASN A 47 -11.21 -35.93 109.82
CA ASN A 47 -12.59 -35.46 109.77
C ASN A 47 -12.84 -34.49 110.92
N ILE A 48 -13.69 -33.50 110.70
CA ILE A 48 -14.18 -32.61 111.75
C ILE A 48 -15.70 -32.76 111.78
N ALA A 49 -16.18 -33.56 112.72
CA ALA A 49 -17.59 -33.91 112.80
C ALA A 49 -18.43 -32.76 113.41
N SER A 50 -17.85 -31.96 114.31
CA SER A 50 -18.52 -30.80 114.92
C SER A 50 -17.51 -29.84 115.56
N ALA A 51 -18.02 -28.78 116.21
CA ALA A 51 -17.22 -27.89 117.06
C ALA A 51 -16.48 -28.64 118.19
N THR A 52 -16.99 -29.77 118.65
CA THR A 52 -16.44 -30.52 119.79
C THR A 52 -15.98 -31.92 119.44
N VAL A 53 -16.09 -32.36 118.18
CA VAL A 53 -15.67 -33.71 117.79
C VAL A 53 -14.87 -33.65 116.51
N LEU A 54 -13.65 -34.18 116.54
CA LEU A 54 -12.84 -34.44 115.36
C LEU A 54 -12.30 -35.87 115.38
N SER A 55 -11.85 -36.34 114.23
CA SER A 55 -11.20 -37.63 114.07
C SER A 55 -9.74 -37.46 113.67
N ILE A 56 -8.87 -38.28 114.25
CA ILE A 56 -7.43 -38.28 113.98
C ILE A 56 -6.94 -39.62 113.40
N LEU A 57 -5.84 -39.56 112.66
CA LEU A 57 -5.11 -40.73 112.16
C LEU A 57 -3.59 -40.55 112.37
N PRO A 58 -2.83 -41.56 112.82
CA PRO A 58 -3.29 -42.85 113.37
C PRO A 58 -4.12 -42.70 114.65
N ALA A 59 -4.73 -43.79 115.13
CA ALA A 59 -5.48 -43.80 116.39
C ALA A 59 -4.58 -43.38 117.57
N TYR A 60 -5.16 -42.76 118.60
CA TYR A 60 -4.43 -42.15 119.70
C TYR A 60 -3.56 -43.16 120.46
N GLN A 61 -2.27 -42.86 120.56
CA GLN A 61 -1.26 -43.77 121.11
C GLN A 61 -0.91 -43.48 122.57
N GLY A 62 -1.48 -42.41 123.16
CA GLY A 62 -1.31 -42.07 124.56
C GLY A 62 -2.27 -42.83 125.50
N PRO A 63 -2.04 -42.78 126.83
CA PRO A 63 -3.00 -43.27 127.82
C PRO A 63 -4.32 -42.47 127.73
N THR A 64 -5.46 -43.08 128.07
CA THR A 64 -6.76 -42.40 128.07
C THR A 64 -6.73 -41.15 128.95
N VAL A 65 -7.09 -40.00 128.37
CA VAL A 65 -7.14 -38.71 129.07
C VAL A 65 -8.56 -38.14 129.00
N ALA A 66 -9.15 -37.79 130.14
CA ALA A 66 -10.48 -37.20 130.19
C ALA A 66 -10.48 -35.67 129.97
N ALA A 67 -9.37 -34.98 130.21
CA ALA A 67 -9.22 -33.54 129.99
C ALA A 67 -7.75 -33.13 129.76
N GLY A 68 -7.24 -33.32 128.54
CA GLY A 68 -5.87 -33.04 128.16
C GLY A 68 -5.70 -31.71 127.42
N ALA A 69 -4.48 -31.17 127.46
CA ALA A 69 -4.09 -30.07 126.57
C ALA A 69 -3.84 -30.62 125.15
N TYR A 70 -4.12 -29.81 124.14
CA TYR A 70 -3.88 -30.14 122.74
C TYR A 70 -3.46 -28.88 121.97
N VAL A 71 -2.99 -29.09 120.75
CA VAL A 71 -2.73 -28.03 119.78
C VAL A 71 -3.17 -28.52 118.41
N ILE A 72 -3.74 -27.65 117.57
CA ILE A 72 -3.91 -27.92 116.13
C ILE A 72 -3.08 -26.91 115.34
N GLU A 73 -2.19 -27.43 114.50
CA GLU A 73 -1.34 -26.66 113.59
C GLU A 73 -1.89 -26.73 112.14
N PRO A 74 -2.15 -25.59 111.48
CA PRO A 74 -2.58 -25.59 110.09
C PRO A 74 -1.47 -26.05 109.14
N VAL A 75 -1.76 -26.99 108.23
CA VAL A 75 -0.81 -27.47 107.21
C VAL A 75 -1.25 -26.95 105.83
N HIS A 76 -0.59 -25.91 105.31
CA HIS A 76 -0.85 -25.39 103.96
C HIS A 76 0.17 -25.93 102.95
N GLY A 77 -0.30 -26.68 101.93
CA GLY A 77 0.51 -27.12 100.78
C GLY A 77 0.38 -26.22 99.54
N TYR A 78 1.34 -26.33 98.62
CA TYR A 78 1.41 -25.59 97.33
C TYR A 78 0.23 -25.90 96.38
N PRO A 79 -0.51 -24.91 95.85
CA PRO A 79 -1.65 -25.13 94.94
C PRO A 79 -1.17 -25.48 93.52
N LYS A 80 -0.80 -26.74 93.33
CA LYS A 80 -0.17 -27.27 92.12
C LYS A 80 -1.00 -27.04 90.84
N ALA A 81 -2.31 -27.22 90.91
CA ALA A 81 -3.20 -27.19 89.73
C ALA A 81 -3.21 -25.83 89.01
N LEU A 82 -3.35 -24.73 89.76
CA LEU A 82 -3.40 -23.38 89.17
C LEU A 82 -2.08 -23.01 88.47
N THR A 83 -0.95 -23.37 89.08
CA THR A 83 0.35 -23.04 88.52
C THR A 83 0.64 -23.84 87.26
N ASP A 84 0.19 -25.09 87.20
CA ASP A 84 0.33 -25.93 86.00
C ASP A 84 -0.52 -25.39 84.85
N SER A 85 -1.79 -25.01 85.09
CA SER A 85 -2.65 -24.42 84.06
C SER A 85 -2.08 -23.12 83.48
N PHE A 86 -1.51 -22.23 84.31
CA PHE A 86 -0.90 -21.01 83.81
C PHE A 86 0.40 -21.28 83.01
N ARG A 87 1.21 -22.27 83.45
CA ARG A 87 2.41 -22.69 82.72
C ARG A 87 2.05 -23.26 81.36
N GLU A 88 0.99 -24.04 81.24
CA GLU A 88 0.51 -24.60 79.97
C GLU A 88 0.10 -23.49 78.98
N VAL A 89 -0.63 -22.46 79.43
CA VAL A 89 -0.96 -21.30 78.58
C VAL A 89 0.30 -20.61 78.06
N ASN A 90 1.27 -20.35 78.94
CA ASN A 90 2.53 -19.71 78.54
C ASN A 90 3.39 -20.61 77.63
N ALA A 91 3.43 -21.92 77.87
CA ALA A 91 4.18 -22.87 77.05
C ALA A 91 3.57 -23.01 75.64
N GLN A 92 2.24 -22.99 75.54
CA GLN A 92 1.54 -23.13 74.27
C GLN A 92 1.49 -21.83 73.46
N TRP A 93 1.30 -20.68 74.13
CA TRP A 93 1.00 -19.41 73.44
C TRP A 93 2.02 -18.30 73.69
N GLY A 94 2.96 -18.44 74.63
CA GLY A 94 3.86 -17.35 75.03
C GLY A 94 4.76 -16.86 73.90
N THR A 95 5.43 -17.76 73.18
CA THR A 95 6.25 -17.41 72.01
C THR A 95 5.40 -16.84 70.86
N THR A 96 4.20 -17.39 70.65
CA THR A 96 3.26 -16.94 69.61
C THR A 96 2.76 -15.52 69.88
N LEU A 97 2.35 -15.22 71.12
CA LEU A 97 1.84 -13.91 71.52
C LEU A 97 2.95 -12.85 71.51
N ALA A 98 4.15 -13.21 71.98
CA ALA A 98 5.33 -12.35 71.89
C ALA A 98 5.71 -12.06 70.42
N GLY A 99 5.52 -13.04 69.53
CA GLY A 99 5.77 -12.92 68.10
C GLY A 99 4.90 -11.90 67.37
N LEU A 100 3.75 -11.50 67.93
CA LEU A 100 2.87 -10.47 67.34
C LEU A 100 3.44 -9.05 67.44
N GLY A 101 4.37 -8.79 68.39
CA GLY A 101 5.01 -7.50 68.56
C GLY A 101 4.03 -6.31 68.66
N ALA A 102 4.34 -5.21 67.97
CA ALA A 102 3.55 -3.97 67.99
C ALA A 102 2.20 -4.04 67.24
N VAL A 103 1.85 -5.18 66.65
CA VAL A 103 0.52 -5.42 66.03
C VAL A 103 -0.51 -5.85 67.07
N SER A 104 -0.07 -6.38 68.22
CA SER A 104 -0.94 -6.89 69.29
C SER A 104 -1.88 -5.85 69.92
N THR A 105 -1.67 -4.56 69.65
CA THR A 105 -2.46 -3.43 70.19
C THR A 105 -3.32 -2.73 69.14
N GLU A 106 -3.34 -3.21 67.90
CA GLU A 106 -4.04 -2.55 66.80
C GLU A 106 -5.45 -3.12 66.61
N ASP A 107 -6.48 -2.26 66.61
CA ASP A 107 -7.85 -2.65 66.25
C ASP A 107 -7.98 -2.96 64.75
N VAL A 108 -7.22 -2.24 63.92
CA VAL A 108 -7.04 -2.46 62.48
C VAL A 108 -5.57 -2.30 62.17
N VAL A 109 -4.94 -3.31 61.57
CA VAL A 109 -3.51 -3.27 61.31
C VAL A 109 -3.20 -2.28 60.17
N PRO A 110 -2.35 -1.25 60.39
CA PRO A 110 -2.02 -0.26 59.36
C PRO A 110 -1.06 -0.82 58.31
N LEU A 111 -0.98 -0.17 57.14
CA LEU A 111 -0.11 -0.59 56.04
C LEU A 111 1.37 -0.69 56.44
N ALA A 112 1.86 0.27 57.25
CA ALA A 112 3.23 0.28 57.76
C ALA A 112 3.58 -0.94 58.65
N LYS A 113 2.57 -1.64 59.16
CA LYS A 113 2.70 -2.86 59.98
C LYS A 113 2.23 -4.13 59.24
N GLY A 114 2.07 -4.06 57.91
CA GLY A 114 1.70 -5.20 57.07
C GLY A 114 0.19 -5.46 56.93
N GLY A 115 -0.66 -4.57 57.43
CA GLY A 115 -2.11 -4.64 57.23
C GLY A 115 -2.61 -3.81 56.05
N THR A 116 -3.90 -3.50 56.02
CA THR A 116 -4.55 -2.70 54.96
C THR A 116 -5.12 -1.38 55.45
N ASP A 117 -5.04 -1.10 56.76
CA ASP A 117 -5.63 0.08 57.40
C ASP A 117 -7.14 0.25 57.11
N ALA A 118 -7.85 -0.86 56.94
CA ALA A 118 -9.24 -0.88 56.49
C ALA A 118 -10.05 -2.04 57.07
N THR A 119 -11.33 -1.78 57.34
CA THR A 119 -12.34 -2.80 57.73
C THR A 119 -13.26 -3.20 56.57
N THR A 120 -13.15 -2.53 55.42
CA THR A 120 -13.94 -2.84 54.22
C THR A 120 -13.04 -3.09 53.02
N ALA A 121 -13.49 -3.91 52.08
CA ALA A 121 -12.73 -4.20 50.86
C ALA A 121 -12.51 -2.95 49.98
N ALA A 122 -13.45 -2.00 49.98
CA ALA A 122 -13.32 -0.76 49.19
C ALA A 122 -12.22 0.16 49.74
N GLN A 123 -12.19 0.36 51.07
CA GLN A 123 -11.14 1.14 51.71
C GLN A 123 -9.78 0.44 51.60
N ALA A 124 -9.72 -0.89 51.76
CA ALA A 124 -8.49 -1.66 51.60
C ALA A 124 -7.87 -1.48 50.20
N ARG A 125 -8.69 -1.54 49.14
CA ARG A 125 -8.21 -1.27 47.76
C ARG A 125 -7.69 0.16 47.59
N THR A 126 -8.37 1.13 48.19
CA THR A 126 -7.95 2.55 48.16
C THR A 126 -6.61 2.74 48.87
N ASN A 127 -6.45 2.20 50.08
CA ASN A 127 -5.23 2.31 50.88
C ASN A 127 -4.03 1.62 50.23
N LEU A 128 -4.26 0.52 49.52
CA LEU A 128 -3.24 -0.19 48.73
C LEU A 128 -2.92 0.49 47.38
N GLY A 129 -3.60 1.60 47.04
CA GLY A 129 -3.40 2.32 45.78
C GLY A 129 -3.90 1.57 44.54
N LEU A 130 -4.84 0.63 44.71
CA LEU A 130 -5.40 -0.16 43.61
C LEU A 130 -6.44 0.65 42.82
N GLY A 131 -6.31 0.65 41.49
CA GLY A 131 -7.25 1.32 40.59
C GLY A 131 -8.58 0.57 40.39
N THR A 132 -9.48 1.15 39.60
CA THR A 132 -10.83 0.62 39.31
C THR A 132 -10.83 -0.76 38.64
N ALA A 133 -9.74 -1.15 37.99
CA ALA A 133 -9.57 -2.51 37.44
C ALA A 133 -9.65 -3.61 38.51
N ALA A 134 -9.32 -3.32 39.78
CA ALA A 134 -9.37 -4.28 40.87
C ALA A 134 -10.80 -4.72 41.26
N THR A 135 -11.82 -4.03 40.75
CA THR A 135 -13.24 -4.39 40.96
C THR A 135 -13.95 -4.84 39.70
N ALA A 136 -13.30 -4.70 38.54
CA ALA A 136 -13.88 -5.06 37.26
C ALA A 136 -13.67 -6.56 36.97
N THR A 137 -14.66 -7.19 36.35
CA THR A 137 -14.55 -8.58 35.92
C THR A 137 -13.52 -8.68 34.80
N LEU A 138 -12.59 -9.63 34.90
CA LEU A 138 -11.69 -9.95 33.80
C LEU A 138 -12.47 -10.68 32.70
N GLN A 139 -12.23 -10.33 31.43
CA GLN A 139 -12.90 -10.97 30.29
C GLN A 139 -12.88 -12.50 30.38
N SER A 140 -14.02 -13.14 30.14
CA SER A 140 -14.19 -14.59 30.23
C SER A 140 -13.56 -15.34 29.04
N SER A 141 -13.46 -14.71 27.87
CA SER A 141 -12.90 -15.29 26.64
C SER A 141 -12.18 -14.25 25.78
N GLY A 142 -11.50 -14.70 24.72
CA GLY A 142 -10.86 -13.81 23.74
C GLY A 142 -11.83 -13.01 22.86
N TYR A 143 -13.13 -13.27 22.95
CA TYR A 143 -14.19 -12.57 22.21
C TYR A 143 -15.19 -11.85 23.14
N ASP A 144 -14.89 -11.78 24.44
CA ASP A 144 -15.81 -11.22 25.43
C ASP A 144 -15.93 -9.70 25.27
N SER A 145 -17.05 -9.24 24.72
CA SER A 145 -17.36 -7.82 24.52
C SER A 145 -18.16 -7.19 25.67
N SER A 146 -18.23 -7.84 26.84
CA SER A 146 -18.94 -7.31 28.00
C SER A 146 -18.41 -5.94 28.40
N ALA A 147 -19.29 -4.94 28.43
CA ALA A 147 -18.93 -3.57 28.78
C ALA A 147 -18.35 -3.49 30.21
N GLY A 148 -17.24 -2.78 30.36
CA GLY A 148 -16.57 -2.56 31.65
C GLY A 148 -15.67 -3.71 32.13
N ALA A 149 -15.52 -4.79 31.36
CA ALA A 149 -14.57 -5.85 31.68
C ALA A 149 -13.11 -5.42 31.44
N VAL A 150 -12.18 -5.95 32.22
CA VAL A 150 -10.74 -5.74 32.02
C VAL A 150 -10.27 -6.57 30.83
N LEU A 151 -9.60 -5.91 29.86
CA LEU A 151 -9.07 -6.55 28.65
C LEU A 151 -7.96 -7.56 29.00
N LYS A 152 -8.10 -8.81 28.57
CA LYS A 152 -7.03 -9.83 28.68
C LYS A 152 -6.03 -9.66 27.53
N MET A 153 -4.74 -9.94 27.80
CA MET A 153 -3.75 -10.11 26.73
C MET A 153 -4.21 -11.21 25.75
N GLY A 154 -4.26 -10.90 24.46
CA GLY A 154 -4.77 -11.75 23.39
C GLY A 154 -6.26 -11.60 23.07
N ALA A 155 -7.04 -10.88 23.89
CA ALA A 155 -8.44 -10.60 23.56
C ALA A 155 -8.53 -9.76 22.28
N PHE A 156 -9.43 -10.15 21.37
CA PHE A 156 -9.58 -9.55 20.04
C PHE A 156 -8.27 -9.50 19.21
N GLY A 157 -7.33 -10.40 19.50
CA GLY A 157 -6.02 -10.45 18.84
C GLY A 157 -5.03 -9.36 19.26
N LEU A 158 -5.25 -8.70 20.40
CA LEU A 158 -4.38 -7.62 20.90
C LEU A 158 -3.30 -8.15 21.84
N GLY A 159 -2.03 -7.85 21.55
CA GLY A 159 -0.90 -8.16 22.44
C GLY A 159 -0.49 -9.63 22.52
N ALA A 160 -1.17 -10.55 21.81
CA ALA A 160 -0.76 -11.93 21.59
C ALA A 160 -1.13 -12.35 20.15
N GLY A 161 -1.00 -13.65 19.81
CA GLY A 161 -1.41 -14.15 18.49
C GLY A 161 -2.89 -13.87 18.18
N MET A 162 -3.18 -13.51 16.93
CA MET A 162 -4.55 -13.26 16.45
C MET A 162 -5.41 -14.52 16.56
N LEU A 163 -6.69 -14.33 16.85
CA LEU A 163 -7.65 -15.43 17.03
C LEU A 163 -8.33 -15.76 15.70
N LEU A 164 -8.74 -17.03 15.51
CA LEU A 164 -9.67 -17.36 14.42
C LEU A 164 -11.00 -16.62 14.65
N PRO A 165 -11.73 -16.22 13.61
CA PRO A 165 -13.06 -15.65 13.82
C PRO A 165 -13.99 -16.67 14.50
N PRO A 166 -14.95 -16.22 15.32
CA PRO A 166 -15.98 -17.10 15.86
C PRO A 166 -16.64 -17.95 14.76
N GLY A 167 -16.72 -19.27 14.98
CA GLY A 167 -17.25 -20.20 13.98
C GLY A 167 -16.37 -20.40 12.74
N ASN A 168 -15.11 -19.93 12.76
CA ASN A 168 -14.20 -19.92 11.62
C ASN A 168 -14.79 -19.27 10.35
N ASN A 169 -15.59 -18.21 10.54
CA ASN A 169 -16.25 -17.48 9.46
C ASN A 169 -16.05 -15.97 9.63
N PHE A 170 -15.41 -15.31 8.67
CA PHE A 170 -15.24 -13.85 8.71
C PHE A 170 -16.57 -13.10 8.68
N ASP A 171 -17.62 -13.64 8.06
CA ASP A 171 -18.93 -12.97 8.02
C ASP A 171 -19.61 -12.91 9.40
N GLY A 172 -19.21 -13.82 10.30
CA GLY A 172 -19.80 -14.00 11.64
C GLY A 172 -19.15 -13.19 12.75
N ILE A 173 -18.13 -12.36 12.44
CA ILE A 173 -17.51 -11.48 13.43
C ILE A 173 -18.50 -10.36 13.80
N THR A 174 -18.64 -10.13 15.11
CA THR A 174 -19.56 -9.13 15.68
C THR A 174 -18.86 -8.15 16.64
N THR A 175 -17.53 -8.18 16.70
CA THR A 175 -16.72 -7.37 17.61
C THR A 175 -15.51 -6.81 16.89
N THR A 176 -15.16 -5.56 17.17
CA THR A 176 -13.95 -4.93 16.59
C THR A 176 -12.71 -5.68 17.05
N GLY A 177 -11.81 -6.00 16.14
CA GLY A 177 -10.61 -6.76 16.48
C GLY A 177 -9.74 -7.17 15.30
N PHE A 178 -8.68 -7.90 15.65
CA PHE A 178 -7.70 -8.48 14.75
C PHE A 178 -7.86 -10.01 14.76
N TYR A 179 -8.16 -10.57 13.59
CA TYR A 179 -8.41 -12.01 13.42
C TYR A 179 -7.45 -12.64 12.40
N THR A 180 -7.19 -13.92 12.55
CA THR A 180 -6.49 -14.71 11.52
C THR A 180 -7.48 -15.63 10.81
N GLY A 181 -7.20 -15.98 9.57
CA GLY A 181 -7.88 -17.05 8.84
C GLY A 181 -6.91 -18.14 8.42
N ASN A 182 -7.44 -19.34 8.26
CA ASN A 182 -6.75 -20.49 7.69
C ASN A 182 -7.47 -20.95 6.41
N GLY A 183 -6.96 -22.01 5.78
CA GLY A 183 -7.52 -22.53 4.53
C GLY A 183 -8.99 -22.97 4.60
N SER A 184 -9.50 -23.22 5.81
CA SER A 184 -10.90 -23.61 6.05
C SER A 184 -11.79 -22.44 6.48
N THR A 185 -11.26 -21.24 6.69
CA THR A 185 -12.04 -20.07 7.11
C THR A 185 -12.98 -19.61 5.99
N THR A 186 -14.28 -19.54 6.27
CA THR A 186 -15.32 -19.09 5.33
C THR A 186 -15.51 -17.56 5.38
N GLY A 187 -16.23 -17.00 4.40
CA GLY A 187 -16.43 -15.55 4.28
C GLY A 187 -15.23 -14.76 3.75
N ARG A 188 -14.14 -15.45 3.36
CA ARG A 188 -12.95 -14.86 2.74
C ARG A 188 -13.19 -14.43 1.28
N PRO A 189 -12.31 -13.61 0.68
CA PRO A 189 -12.35 -13.32 -0.76
C PRO A 189 -12.38 -14.61 -1.60
N PRO A 190 -13.38 -14.82 -2.49
CA PRO A 190 -13.50 -16.03 -3.30
C PRO A 190 -12.29 -16.31 -4.22
N GLN A 191 -11.60 -15.24 -4.62
CA GLN A 191 -10.45 -15.28 -5.53
C GLN A 191 -9.17 -15.73 -4.83
N VAL A 192 -9.16 -15.83 -3.50
CA VAL A 192 -8.03 -16.27 -2.70
C VAL A 192 -8.18 -17.75 -2.37
N GLY A 193 -7.16 -18.54 -2.72
CA GLY A 193 -7.08 -19.96 -2.37
C GLY A 193 -7.10 -20.21 -0.86
N ALA A 194 -7.04 -21.47 -0.44
CA ALA A 194 -7.00 -21.86 0.96
C ALA A 194 -5.68 -21.46 1.63
N ALA A 195 -5.51 -20.17 1.92
CA ALA A 195 -4.28 -19.57 2.46
C ALA A 195 -4.47 -19.11 3.91
N GLN A 196 -3.35 -18.97 4.63
CA GLN A 196 -3.35 -18.23 5.88
C GLN A 196 -3.62 -16.75 5.60
N SER A 197 -4.27 -16.06 6.53
CA SER A 197 -4.63 -14.66 6.36
C SER A 197 -4.72 -13.92 7.68
N TYR A 198 -4.67 -12.59 7.57
CA TYR A 198 -5.02 -11.65 8.63
C TYR A 198 -6.24 -10.85 8.21
N LEU A 199 -7.05 -10.47 9.18
CA LEU A 199 -8.24 -9.67 8.99
C LEU A 199 -8.30 -8.61 10.09
N GLN A 200 -8.50 -7.36 9.67
CA GLN A 200 -8.95 -6.29 10.54
C GLN A 200 -10.45 -6.14 10.37
N HIS A 201 -11.18 -6.10 11.49
CA HIS A 201 -12.62 -5.91 11.49
C HIS A 201 -12.98 -4.72 12.37
N TRP A 202 -13.72 -3.78 11.79
CA TRP A 202 -14.31 -2.64 12.49
C TRP A 202 -15.82 -2.83 12.57
N GLN A 203 -16.31 -3.06 13.78
CA GLN A 203 -17.73 -3.21 14.06
C GLN A 203 -18.33 -1.85 14.42
N HIS A 204 -19.40 -1.45 13.73
CA HIS A 204 -20.18 -0.28 14.12
C HIS A 204 -21.05 -0.60 15.35
N SER A 205 -21.44 0.42 16.13
CA SER A 205 -22.39 0.28 17.26
C SER A 205 -23.76 -0.27 16.85
N ASN A 206 -24.08 -0.23 15.55
CA ASN A 206 -25.25 -0.87 14.96
C ASN A 206 -24.78 -2.13 14.22
N PRO A 207 -25.27 -3.33 14.56
CA PRO A 207 -24.80 -4.60 14.00
C PRO A 207 -25.07 -4.78 12.50
N ALA A 208 -25.89 -3.90 11.91
CA ALA A 208 -26.15 -3.84 10.48
C ALA A 208 -24.97 -3.28 9.67
N TYR A 209 -23.98 -2.65 10.32
CA TYR A 209 -22.84 -2.00 9.65
C TYR A 209 -21.51 -2.48 10.22
N ALA A 210 -20.54 -2.73 9.33
CA ALA A 210 -19.18 -3.12 9.67
C ALA A 210 -18.26 -2.93 8.46
N CYS A 211 -16.96 -2.87 8.69
CA CYS A 211 -15.94 -2.88 7.64
C CYS A 211 -14.92 -3.97 7.93
N GLN A 212 -14.38 -4.56 6.86
CA GLN A 212 -13.36 -5.58 6.94
C GLN A 212 -12.26 -5.32 5.93
N GLU A 213 -11.03 -5.58 6.39
CA GLU A 213 -9.83 -5.50 5.56
C GLU A 213 -9.03 -6.78 5.74
N PHE A 214 -8.79 -7.46 4.62
CA PHE A 214 -8.20 -8.79 4.56
C PHE A 214 -6.81 -8.72 3.95
N PHE A 215 -5.87 -9.47 4.52
CA PHE A 215 -4.50 -9.60 4.07
C PHE A 215 -4.15 -11.08 3.91
N GLN A 216 -3.79 -11.48 2.69
CA GLN A 216 -3.29 -12.83 2.45
C GLN A 216 -1.83 -12.98 2.87
N LEU A 217 -1.50 -14.08 3.56
CA LEU A 217 -0.12 -14.50 3.81
C LEU A 217 0.42 -15.33 2.65
N GLY A 218 1.64 -15.02 2.20
CA GLY A 218 2.35 -15.74 1.13
C GLY A 218 3.29 -14.82 0.34
N THR A 219 3.92 -15.36 -0.70
CA THR A 219 4.70 -14.58 -1.67
C THR A 219 3.74 -13.77 -2.53
N GLY A 220 3.56 -12.49 -2.20
CA GLY A 220 2.49 -11.65 -2.78
C GLY A 220 1.51 -11.21 -1.70
N SER A 221 1.73 -10.04 -1.10
CA SER A 221 0.75 -9.44 -0.19
C SER A 221 -0.45 -8.97 -0.99
N ILE A 222 -1.58 -9.66 -0.85
CA ILE A 222 -2.85 -9.27 -1.47
C ILE A 222 -3.75 -8.70 -0.39
N LYS A 223 -4.33 -7.54 -0.66
CA LYS A 223 -5.21 -6.81 0.24
C LYS A 223 -6.60 -6.66 -0.38
N TYR A 224 -7.63 -7.02 0.38
CA TYR A 224 -9.02 -6.78 0.00
C TYR A 224 -9.73 -5.96 1.09
N ALA A 225 -10.76 -5.22 0.71
CA ALA A 225 -11.67 -4.58 1.64
C ALA A 225 -13.13 -4.88 1.27
N ARG A 226 -14.01 -4.86 2.26
CA ARG A 226 -15.47 -4.87 2.05
C ARG A 226 -16.18 -4.18 3.20
N SER A 227 -17.41 -3.77 2.95
CA SER A 227 -18.32 -3.25 3.97
C SER A 227 -19.57 -4.12 4.10
N LYS A 228 -20.18 -4.06 5.27
CA LYS A 228 -21.52 -4.57 5.56
C LYS A 228 -22.45 -3.38 5.62
N PHE A 229 -23.51 -3.41 4.82
CA PHE A 229 -24.53 -2.37 4.81
C PHE A 229 -25.91 -3.02 5.01
N ASN A 230 -26.68 -2.46 5.94
CA ASN A 230 -28.02 -2.94 6.28
C ASN A 230 -28.10 -4.47 6.53
N GLY A 231 -27.10 -5.03 7.22
CA GLY A 231 -27.07 -6.45 7.56
C GLY A 231 -26.45 -7.37 6.50
N VAL A 232 -26.14 -6.86 5.30
CA VAL A 232 -25.63 -7.66 4.17
C VAL A 232 -24.18 -7.31 3.88
N TRP A 233 -23.31 -8.32 3.72
CA TRP A 233 -21.93 -8.12 3.28
C TRP A 233 -21.88 -7.83 1.79
N GLY A 234 -21.20 -6.75 1.42
CA GLY A 234 -20.82 -6.50 0.03
C GLY A 234 -19.75 -7.47 -0.46
N SER A 235 -19.52 -7.46 -1.77
CA SER A 235 -18.41 -8.19 -2.39
C SER A 235 -17.06 -7.69 -1.86
N TRP A 236 -16.07 -8.59 -1.86
CA TRP A 236 -14.69 -8.23 -1.61
C TRP A 236 -14.13 -7.44 -2.78
N ASP A 237 -13.64 -6.24 -2.49
CA ASP A 237 -12.96 -5.37 -3.43
C ASP A 237 -11.45 -5.48 -3.28
N LEU A 238 -10.73 -5.62 -4.39
CA LEU A 238 -9.27 -5.78 -4.41
C LEU A 238 -8.62 -4.40 -4.28
N GLN A 239 -7.92 -4.16 -3.17
CA GLN A 239 -7.30 -2.87 -2.86
C GLN A 239 -5.80 -2.84 -3.21
N GLN A 240 -5.13 -3.99 -3.10
CA GLN A 240 -3.72 -4.12 -3.47
C GLN A 240 -3.44 -5.53 -3.95
N TYR A 241 -2.90 -5.65 -5.15
CA TYR A 241 -2.10 -6.78 -5.58
C TYR A 241 -0.63 -6.31 -5.56
N ASN A 242 0.33 -7.19 -5.33
CA ASN A 242 1.76 -6.84 -5.24
C ASN A 242 2.38 -6.31 -6.57
N GLU A 243 1.56 -5.77 -7.47
CA GLU A 243 1.89 -5.21 -8.77
C GLU A 243 1.46 -3.72 -8.92
N ASN A 244 1.07 -3.03 -7.84
CA ASN A 244 1.08 -1.55 -7.86
C ASN A 244 2.53 -1.06 -7.76
N ILE A 245 3.19 -1.13 -8.90
CA ILE A 245 4.62 -0.92 -9.21
C ILE A 245 5.04 0.53 -8.95
N ASN A 246 5.72 0.74 -7.82
CA ASN A 246 6.67 1.85 -7.64
C ASN A 246 8.10 1.34 -7.37
N ALA A 247 8.32 0.02 -7.44
CA ALA A 247 9.64 -0.59 -7.42
C ALA A 247 9.91 -1.24 -8.78
N VAL A 248 11.04 -0.89 -9.38
CA VAL A 248 11.54 -1.44 -10.64
C VAL A 248 11.66 -2.97 -10.51
N MET A 249 10.69 -3.70 -11.03
CA MET A 249 10.82 -5.14 -11.32
C MET A 249 10.24 -5.41 -12.70
N ASN A 250 10.94 -6.22 -13.48
CA ASN A 250 10.46 -6.73 -14.75
C ASN A 250 9.22 -7.59 -14.46
N GLN A 251 8.04 -7.13 -14.86
CA GLN A 251 6.83 -7.92 -14.80
C GLN A 251 6.75 -8.78 -16.06
N GLU A 252 6.87 -10.10 -15.92
CA GLU A 252 6.58 -11.03 -16.99
C GLU A 252 5.07 -11.19 -17.11
N ILE A 253 4.46 -10.44 -18.02
CA ILE A 253 3.03 -10.55 -18.32
C ILE A 253 2.83 -11.65 -19.36
N ALA A 254 2.56 -12.87 -18.91
CA ALA A 254 2.26 -13.99 -19.79
C ALA A 254 0.77 -14.04 -20.19
N GLY A 255 0.50 -14.55 -21.40
CA GLY A 255 -0.85 -14.75 -21.96
C GLY A 255 -1.48 -13.51 -22.60
N ILE A 256 -2.72 -13.63 -23.05
CA ILE A 256 -3.48 -12.52 -23.65
C ILE A 256 -4.03 -11.64 -22.52
N LYS A 257 -3.66 -10.36 -22.50
CA LYS A 257 -4.26 -9.34 -21.64
C LYS A 257 -5.05 -8.35 -22.49
N THR A 258 -6.27 -8.06 -22.07
CA THR A 258 -7.14 -7.06 -22.71
C THR A 258 -7.26 -5.86 -21.77
N PHE A 259 -6.80 -4.70 -22.23
CA PHE A 259 -7.01 -3.44 -21.53
C PHE A 259 -8.31 -2.79 -22.02
N THR A 260 -9.38 -2.94 -21.26
CA THR A 260 -10.66 -2.26 -21.53
C THR A 260 -10.74 -0.96 -20.73
N GLY A 261 -10.85 0.19 -21.42
CA GLY A 261 -11.17 1.48 -20.78
C GLY A 261 -10.00 2.37 -20.38
N SER A 262 -8.75 2.11 -20.82
CA SER A 262 -7.61 2.97 -20.47
C SER A 262 -6.51 2.95 -21.55
N GLN A 263 -5.86 4.09 -21.74
CA GLN A 263 -4.63 4.24 -22.53
C GLN A 263 -3.47 3.51 -21.82
N LEU A 264 -2.62 2.81 -22.57
CA LEU A 264 -1.32 2.35 -22.05
C LEU A 264 -0.36 3.55 -22.05
N ARG A 265 -0.12 4.16 -20.89
CA ARG A 265 0.73 5.36 -20.75
C ARG A 265 2.07 5.00 -20.12
N TYR A 266 3.16 5.15 -20.88
CA TYR A 266 4.52 5.07 -20.36
C TYR A 266 5.01 6.47 -19.96
N ARG A 267 5.40 6.68 -18.70
CA ARG A 267 6.08 7.90 -18.25
C ARG A 267 7.46 7.56 -17.73
N GLY A 268 8.49 8.19 -18.27
CA GLY A 268 9.87 8.05 -17.86
C GLY A 268 10.77 9.01 -18.63
N PRO A 269 12.06 9.15 -18.27
CA PRO A 269 13.00 10.03 -18.97
C PRO A 269 13.27 9.60 -20.42
N THR A 270 13.08 8.32 -20.74
CA THR A 270 13.15 7.74 -22.10
C THR A 270 12.06 6.66 -22.23
N PRO A 271 10.80 7.05 -22.47
CA PRO A 271 9.72 6.10 -22.62
C PRO A 271 9.86 5.36 -23.96
N GLY A 272 9.60 4.05 -23.95
CA GLY A 272 9.67 3.24 -25.16
C GLY A 272 9.08 1.85 -25.00
N LEU A 273 8.85 1.19 -26.14
CA LEU A 273 8.34 -0.18 -26.24
C LEU A 273 9.42 -1.06 -26.88
N TRP A 274 9.69 -2.20 -26.25
CA TRP A 274 10.62 -3.21 -26.77
C TRP A 274 9.86 -4.41 -27.31
N CYS A 275 10.17 -4.79 -28.54
CA CYS A 275 9.64 -5.99 -29.18
C CYS A 275 10.83 -6.87 -29.61
N GLU A 276 10.88 -8.11 -29.13
CA GLU A 276 11.92 -9.09 -29.48
C GLU A 276 11.31 -10.42 -29.95
N ASP A 277 12.06 -11.16 -30.75
CA ASP A 277 11.73 -12.54 -31.05
C ASP A 277 12.11 -13.43 -29.86
N SER A 278 11.12 -14.18 -29.38
CA SER A 278 11.06 -14.99 -28.16
C SER A 278 12.19 -16.01 -27.91
N THR A 279 13.14 -16.19 -28.84
CA THR A 279 14.11 -17.31 -28.77
C THR A 279 15.58 -16.91 -28.81
N SER A 280 15.91 -15.64 -29.05
CA SER A 280 17.29 -15.17 -28.92
C SER A 280 17.33 -13.68 -28.57
N ASN A 281 18.25 -13.28 -27.68
CA ASN A 281 18.52 -11.87 -27.32
C ASN A 281 19.10 -11.04 -28.49
N ILE A 282 18.80 -11.43 -29.73
CA ILE A 282 19.35 -10.93 -30.99
C ILE A 282 18.17 -10.61 -31.90
N GLY A 283 17.99 -9.32 -32.24
CA GLY A 283 16.99 -8.90 -33.22
C GLY A 283 15.68 -8.40 -32.63
N GLY A 284 15.76 -7.31 -31.86
CA GLY A 284 14.58 -6.58 -31.37
C GLY A 284 14.47 -5.16 -31.95
N ILE A 285 13.25 -4.66 -32.01
CA ILE A 285 12.96 -3.24 -32.32
C ILE A 285 12.62 -2.53 -31.02
N TRP A 286 13.33 -1.43 -30.77
CA TRP A 286 13.03 -0.50 -29.70
C TRP A 286 12.42 0.79 -30.27
N MET A 287 11.16 1.03 -29.94
CA MET A 287 10.47 2.27 -30.24
C MET A 287 10.68 3.24 -29.08
N VAL A 288 11.34 4.37 -29.30
CA VAL A 288 11.74 5.28 -28.21
C VAL A 288 11.47 6.74 -28.56
N LEU A 289 10.99 7.49 -27.56
CA LEU A 289 11.01 8.95 -27.57
C LEU A 289 12.19 9.42 -26.70
N ALA A 290 13.21 10.00 -27.32
CA ALA A 290 14.39 10.47 -26.60
C ALA A 290 14.85 11.82 -27.18
N GLY A 291 15.04 12.82 -26.32
CA GLY A 291 15.61 14.11 -26.70
C GLY A 291 14.91 14.79 -27.90
N GLY A 292 13.57 14.76 -27.96
CA GLY A 292 12.80 15.36 -29.06
C GLY A 292 12.78 14.55 -30.36
N SER A 293 13.30 13.32 -30.35
CA SER A 293 13.29 12.43 -31.51
C SER A 293 12.41 11.21 -31.27
N PHE A 294 11.63 10.83 -32.27
CA PHE A 294 10.91 9.55 -32.31
C PHE A 294 11.69 8.58 -33.19
N GLN A 295 12.07 7.43 -32.64
CA GLN A 295 13.04 6.53 -33.27
C GLN A 295 12.58 5.07 -33.22
N PHE A 296 12.89 4.34 -34.30
CA PHE A 296 12.89 2.88 -34.32
C PHE A 296 14.33 2.43 -34.33
N GLN A 297 14.84 1.92 -33.20
CA GLN A 297 16.19 1.42 -33.08
C GLN A 297 16.21 -0.10 -33.25
N HIS A 298 17.06 -0.59 -34.16
CA HIS A 298 17.40 -2.01 -34.18
C HIS A 298 18.57 -2.25 -33.22
N ARG A 299 18.41 -3.22 -32.33
CA ARG A 299 19.42 -3.56 -31.31
C ARG A 299 19.95 -4.96 -31.57
N LEU A 300 21.26 -5.02 -31.84
CA LEU A 300 21.95 -6.23 -32.27
C LEU A 300 22.30 -7.18 -31.12
N SER A 301 22.34 -6.70 -29.87
CA SER A 301 22.72 -7.53 -28.70
C SER A 301 22.08 -7.03 -27.40
N GLY A 302 20.90 -7.56 -27.05
CA GLY A 302 20.23 -7.42 -25.75
C GLY A 302 20.22 -6.02 -25.10
N PHE A 303 19.99 -5.99 -23.78
CA PHE A 303 20.12 -4.77 -22.98
C PHE A 303 21.60 -4.36 -22.87
N GLY A 304 21.93 -3.16 -23.35
CA GLY A 304 23.24 -2.52 -23.14
C GLY A 304 24.25 -2.63 -24.28
N GLY A 305 23.95 -3.34 -25.36
CA GLY A 305 24.77 -3.35 -26.58
C GLY A 305 24.43 -2.22 -27.55
N SER A 306 25.46 -1.70 -28.24
CA SER A 306 25.42 -0.58 -29.18
C SER A 306 24.14 -0.56 -30.03
N ALA A 307 23.40 0.56 -30.00
CA ALA A 307 22.36 0.80 -30.98
C ALA A 307 22.99 0.74 -32.38
N GLY A 308 22.44 -0.09 -33.26
CA GLY A 308 22.77 0.04 -34.68
C GLY A 308 22.28 1.39 -35.20
N VAL A 309 22.66 1.74 -36.44
CA VAL A 309 22.04 2.90 -37.11
C VAL A 309 20.52 2.70 -37.08
N SER A 310 19.79 3.71 -36.62
CA SER A 310 18.33 3.63 -36.54
C SER A 310 17.76 3.42 -37.95
N PRO A 311 17.05 2.31 -38.25
CA PRO A 311 16.44 2.09 -39.56
C PRO A 311 15.58 3.28 -40.02
N LEU A 312 14.84 3.87 -39.08
CA LEU A 312 13.97 5.01 -39.29
C LEU A 312 14.06 5.97 -38.09
N TYR A 313 14.32 7.23 -38.39
CA TYR A 313 14.52 8.27 -37.39
C TYR A 313 13.77 9.54 -37.81
N PHE A 314 12.96 10.06 -36.88
CA PHE A 314 12.27 11.33 -37.02
C PHE A 314 12.79 12.33 -35.99
N ASN A 315 13.33 13.44 -36.48
CA ASN A 315 13.62 14.60 -35.64
C ASN A 315 12.40 15.54 -35.70
N LEU A 316 11.71 15.67 -34.58
CA LEU A 316 10.48 16.45 -34.50
C LEU A 316 10.75 17.95 -34.46
N ALA A 317 11.90 18.38 -33.93
CA ALA A 317 12.28 19.78 -33.84
C ALA A 317 12.68 20.34 -35.21
N ASP A 318 13.55 19.63 -35.92
CA ASP A 318 14.10 20.03 -37.21
C ASP A 318 13.24 19.56 -38.40
N LYS A 319 12.14 18.84 -38.12
CA LYS A 319 11.14 18.36 -39.10
C LYS A 319 11.74 17.55 -40.25
N PHE A 320 12.66 16.62 -39.96
CA PHE A 320 13.21 15.71 -40.96
C PHE A 320 13.06 14.25 -40.57
N ALA A 321 13.00 13.40 -41.60
CA ALA A 321 13.06 11.95 -41.49
C ALA A 321 14.32 11.45 -42.20
N SER A 322 15.02 10.48 -41.60
CA SER A 322 16.16 9.81 -42.20
C SER A 322 16.00 8.30 -42.17
N PHE A 323 16.53 7.64 -43.21
CA PHE A 323 16.42 6.21 -43.43
C PHE A 323 17.83 5.63 -43.56
N ALA A 324 18.11 4.54 -42.84
CA ALA A 324 19.37 3.80 -42.98
C ALA A 324 19.37 2.84 -44.18
N TYR A 325 18.20 2.63 -44.78
CA TYR A 325 17.96 1.69 -45.88
C TYR A 325 17.38 2.42 -47.09
N SER A 326 17.42 1.75 -48.24
CA SER A 326 16.82 2.27 -49.48
C SER A 326 15.32 2.52 -49.31
N LEU A 327 14.87 3.72 -49.65
CA LEU A 327 13.46 4.01 -49.82
C LEU A 327 12.99 3.46 -51.18
N GLN A 328 12.07 2.51 -51.17
CA GLN A 328 11.53 1.88 -52.37
C GLN A 328 10.00 2.01 -52.41
N SER A 329 9.42 1.97 -53.61
CA SER A 329 7.97 1.86 -53.77
C SER A 329 7.51 0.48 -53.33
N GLY A 330 6.38 0.39 -52.62
CA GLY A 330 5.76 -0.89 -52.25
C GLY A 330 5.07 -1.60 -53.43
N ILE A 331 4.87 -0.90 -54.54
CA ILE A 331 4.23 -1.41 -55.76
C ILE A 331 5.04 -0.90 -56.96
N ASP A 332 5.46 -1.81 -57.84
CA ASP A 332 6.19 -1.46 -59.05
C ASP A 332 5.35 -0.53 -59.94
N ASN A 333 5.94 0.59 -60.35
CA ASN A 333 5.30 1.66 -61.13
C ASN A 333 3.90 2.13 -60.64
N GLY A 334 3.61 2.00 -59.34
CA GLY A 334 2.28 2.28 -58.77
C GLY A 334 2.16 3.54 -57.90
N LEU A 335 3.28 4.16 -57.53
CA LEU A 335 3.33 5.31 -56.60
C LEU A 335 4.21 6.43 -57.13
N THR A 336 3.81 7.68 -56.87
CA THR A 336 4.55 8.90 -57.22
C THR A 336 5.32 9.46 -56.02
N ASN A 337 6.52 9.99 -56.24
CA ASN A 337 7.26 10.74 -55.22
C ASN A 337 7.00 12.25 -55.33
N GLY A 338 6.07 12.74 -54.52
CA GLY A 338 5.55 14.11 -54.57
C GLY A 338 4.21 14.22 -55.28
N ALA A 339 3.64 15.42 -55.32
CA ALA A 339 2.37 15.71 -55.98
C ALA A 339 2.38 17.11 -56.62
N PRO A 340 1.45 17.43 -57.55
CA PRO A 340 1.39 18.75 -58.18
C PRO A 340 1.37 19.93 -57.20
N ASN A 341 0.69 19.79 -56.05
CA ASN A 341 0.65 20.79 -54.99
C ASN A 341 1.65 20.54 -53.83
N ARG A 342 2.42 19.44 -53.86
CA ARG A 342 3.41 19.05 -52.84
C ARG A 342 4.71 18.60 -53.50
N ARG A 343 5.43 19.56 -54.08
CA ARG A 343 6.67 19.32 -54.82
C ARG A 343 7.88 19.37 -53.90
N TRP A 344 8.86 18.52 -54.18
CA TRP A 344 10.20 18.67 -53.65
C TRP A 344 10.86 19.91 -54.26
N SER A 345 11.51 20.72 -53.43
CA SER A 345 12.25 21.91 -53.90
C SER A 345 13.53 21.54 -54.64
N VAL A 346 14.18 20.45 -54.22
CA VAL A 346 15.45 19.95 -54.76
C VAL A 346 15.64 18.47 -54.42
N VAL A 347 16.35 17.73 -55.27
CA VAL A 347 16.84 16.37 -55.01
C VAL A 347 18.36 16.37 -55.13
N TYR A 348 19.06 15.99 -54.05
CA TYR A 348 20.51 15.79 -54.06
C TYR A 348 20.83 14.31 -54.27
N ALA A 349 21.48 13.97 -55.38
CA ALA A 349 21.85 12.60 -55.74
C ALA A 349 23.29 12.54 -56.28
N GLY A 350 23.99 11.41 -56.05
CA GLY A 350 25.35 11.21 -56.56
C GLY A 350 25.41 10.87 -58.05
N SER A 351 24.34 10.31 -58.61
CA SER A 351 24.17 9.98 -60.03
C SER A 351 22.81 10.47 -60.52
N GLY A 352 22.66 10.59 -61.84
CA GLY A 352 21.37 10.91 -62.46
C GLY A 352 20.30 9.84 -62.22
N VAL A 353 19.03 10.20 -62.42
CA VAL A 353 17.89 9.28 -62.28
C VAL A 353 17.92 8.23 -63.39
N ILE A 354 17.75 6.97 -63.02
CA ILE A 354 17.61 5.86 -63.97
C ILE A 354 16.15 5.79 -64.41
N ASN A 355 15.89 5.95 -65.71
CA ASN A 355 14.58 5.75 -66.32
C ASN A 355 14.59 4.46 -67.15
N THR A 356 13.66 3.54 -66.89
CA THR A 356 13.51 2.31 -67.69
C THR A 356 13.21 2.67 -69.14
N SER A 357 14.04 2.18 -70.06
CA SER A 357 13.86 2.37 -71.50
C SER A 357 14.10 1.07 -72.26
N ASP A 358 13.46 0.00 -71.79
CA ASP A 358 13.57 -1.33 -72.38
C ASP A 358 12.73 -1.44 -73.66
N ALA A 359 13.32 -1.94 -74.74
CA ALA A 359 12.64 -2.10 -76.02
C ALA A 359 11.46 -3.10 -75.95
N ARG A 360 11.45 -4.01 -74.97
CA ARG A 360 10.39 -5.01 -74.78
C ARG A 360 9.09 -4.41 -74.20
N GLU A 361 9.18 -3.21 -73.61
CA GLU A 361 8.06 -2.53 -72.95
C GLU A 361 7.49 -1.39 -73.80
N LYS A 362 8.05 -1.16 -74.99
CA LYS A 362 7.68 -0.06 -75.87
C LYS A 362 7.20 -0.60 -77.21
N THR A 363 6.34 0.18 -77.87
CA THR A 363 6.12 0.01 -79.30
C THR A 363 7.40 0.33 -80.06
N GLU A 364 7.45 -0.04 -81.35
CA GLU A 364 8.53 0.40 -82.23
C GLU A 364 8.67 1.93 -82.22
N VAL A 365 9.91 2.41 -82.19
CA VAL A 365 10.21 3.85 -82.15
C VAL A 365 10.06 4.43 -83.56
N ALA A 366 9.00 5.17 -83.79
CA ALA A 366 8.74 5.84 -85.06
C ALA A 366 9.64 7.07 -85.26
N ALA A 367 9.94 7.39 -86.53
CA ALA A 367 10.61 8.63 -86.89
C ALA A 367 9.70 9.84 -86.68
N LEU A 368 10.29 10.99 -86.32
CA LEU A 368 9.56 12.25 -86.17
C LEU A 368 9.09 12.78 -87.53
N SER A 369 7.86 13.28 -87.55
CA SER A 369 7.25 13.97 -88.69
C SER A 369 7.92 15.32 -88.97
N SER A 370 7.66 15.87 -90.16
CA SER A 370 8.15 17.20 -90.55
C SER A 370 7.63 18.31 -89.62
N GLY A 371 6.39 18.18 -89.11
CA GLY A 371 5.82 19.09 -88.12
C GLY A 371 6.57 19.04 -86.79
N GLU A 372 6.86 17.83 -86.29
CA GLU A 372 7.64 17.62 -85.06
C GLU A 372 9.06 18.16 -85.17
N ILE A 373 9.76 17.89 -86.28
CA ILE A 373 11.09 18.43 -86.53
C ILE A 373 11.07 19.98 -86.60
N SER A 374 10.03 20.55 -87.21
CA SER A 374 9.87 22.01 -87.28
C SER A 374 9.66 22.61 -85.88
N ALA A 375 8.79 22.00 -85.07
CA ALA A 375 8.55 22.41 -83.70
C ALA A 375 9.82 22.30 -82.84
N ALA A 376 10.56 21.18 -82.92
CA ALA A 376 11.82 20.98 -82.21
C ALA A 376 12.85 22.08 -82.50
N LYS A 377 13.00 22.45 -83.78
CA LYS A 377 13.89 23.55 -84.21
C LYS A 377 13.43 24.90 -83.64
N LEU A 378 12.13 25.18 -83.61
CA LEU A 378 11.60 26.43 -83.05
C LEU A 378 11.78 26.48 -81.53
N LEU A 379 11.49 25.39 -80.81
CA LEU A 379 11.69 25.28 -79.36
C LEU A 379 13.15 25.54 -78.96
N SER A 380 14.12 25.06 -79.74
CA SER A 380 15.55 25.30 -79.49
C SER A 380 15.92 26.80 -79.42
N LYS A 381 15.17 27.67 -80.11
CA LYS A 381 15.42 29.12 -80.15
C LYS A 381 14.83 29.87 -78.96
N GLU A 382 13.93 29.24 -78.21
CA GLU A 382 13.24 29.85 -77.06
C GLU A 382 13.97 29.59 -75.73
N ILE A 383 15.06 28.80 -75.75
CA ILE A 383 15.87 28.56 -74.55
C ILE A 383 16.55 29.87 -74.14
N GLY A 384 16.16 30.41 -72.98
CA GLY A 384 16.69 31.64 -72.42
C GLY A 384 16.99 31.50 -70.93
N THR A 385 17.01 32.63 -70.21
CA THR A 385 17.10 32.63 -68.74
C THR A 385 15.86 33.24 -68.11
N TYR A 386 15.50 32.72 -66.93
CA TYR A 386 14.42 33.25 -66.11
C TYR A 386 14.80 33.25 -64.63
N ARG A 387 14.05 33.99 -63.83
CA ARG A 387 14.16 33.99 -62.36
C ARG A 387 12.78 33.73 -61.77
N TRP A 388 12.70 32.99 -60.68
CA TRP A 388 11.43 32.75 -59.99
C TRP A 388 10.94 34.04 -59.33
N LEU A 389 9.72 34.46 -59.62
CA LEU A 389 9.15 35.73 -59.11
C LEU A 389 9.25 35.83 -57.58
N LYS A 390 8.85 34.77 -56.85
CA LYS A 390 8.95 34.71 -55.39
C LYS A 390 10.39 34.87 -54.88
N VAL A 391 11.38 34.29 -55.58
CA VAL A 391 12.79 34.41 -55.19
C VAL A 391 13.34 35.81 -55.49
N VAL A 392 12.86 36.46 -56.56
CA VAL A 392 13.18 37.86 -56.86
C VAL A 392 12.58 38.78 -55.80
N GLU A 393 11.35 38.53 -55.35
CA GLU A 393 10.73 39.26 -54.26
C GLU A 393 11.52 39.11 -52.94
N GLU A 394 11.96 37.90 -52.61
CA GLU A 394 12.71 37.61 -51.38
C GLU A 394 14.16 38.11 -51.40
N LYS A 395 14.86 38.00 -52.55
CA LYS A 395 16.32 38.18 -52.63
C LYS A 395 16.76 39.32 -53.57
N GLY A 396 15.82 39.99 -54.24
CA GLY A 396 16.12 41.01 -55.23
C GLY A 396 17.10 40.51 -56.30
N ASP A 397 18.16 41.28 -56.53
CA ASP A 397 19.17 40.98 -57.54
C ASP A 397 20.00 39.71 -57.26
N ALA A 398 19.98 39.20 -56.02
CA ALA A 398 20.67 37.94 -55.68
C ALA A 398 19.90 36.68 -56.13
N ALA A 399 18.70 36.82 -56.69
CA ALA A 399 17.95 35.72 -57.28
C ALA A 399 18.71 35.13 -58.48
N ARG A 400 18.97 33.81 -58.43
CA ARG A 400 19.75 33.11 -59.46
C ARG A 400 19.00 33.05 -60.79
N HIS A 401 19.75 33.15 -61.89
CA HIS A 401 19.25 32.86 -63.23
C HIS A 401 19.15 31.36 -63.45
N HIS A 402 17.97 30.89 -63.84
CA HIS A 402 17.70 29.55 -64.31
C HIS A 402 17.65 29.55 -65.84
N VAL A 403 18.07 28.46 -66.50
CA VAL A 403 18.04 28.33 -67.97
C VAL A 403 16.85 27.46 -68.37
N GLY A 404 16.09 27.89 -69.37
CA GLY A 404 14.94 27.15 -69.88
C GLY A 404 13.95 28.02 -70.66
N LEU A 405 12.73 27.52 -70.82
CA LEU A 405 11.60 28.17 -71.48
C LEU A 405 10.30 27.90 -70.70
N THR A 406 9.19 28.53 -71.09
CA THR A 406 7.88 28.30 -70.48
C THR A 406 7.08 27.25 -71.24
N VAL A 407 6.23 26.51 -70.53
CA VAL A 407 5.38 25.46 -71.13
C VAL A 407 4.35 26.06 -72.09
N GLN A 408 3.78 27.21 -71.73
CA GLN A 408 2.82 27.93 -72.56
C GLN A 408 3.42 28.31 -73.92
N ARG A 409 4.67 28.78 -73.94
CA ARG A 409 5.36 29.11 -75.19
C ARG A 409 5.61 27.86 -76.05
N ALA A 410 5.94 26.73 -75.42
CA ALA A 410 6.07 25.48 -76.13
C ALA A 410 4.74 24.99 -76.73
N ILE A 411 3.63 25.12 -76.00
CA ILE A 411 2.27 24.82 -76.47
C ILE A 411 1.96 25.63 -77.74
N GLU A 412 2.20 26.95 -77.72
CA GLU A 412 1.98 27.82 -78.89
C GLU A 412 2.77 27.35 -80.13
N ILE A 413 4.06 27.00 -79.94
CA ILE A 413 4.93 26.54 -81.03
C ILE A 413 4.44 25.22 -81.60
N MET A 414 4.15 24.24 -80.74
CA MET A 414 3.64 22.93 -81.14
C MET A 414 2.35 23.08 -81.96
N THR A 415 1.40 23.90 -81.48
CA THR A 415 0.15 24.19 -82.21
C THR A 415 0.40 24.91 -83.53
N SER A 416 1.37 25.83 -83.60
CA SER A 416 1.73 26.53 -84.85
C SER A 416 2.30 25.59 -85.92
N CYS A 417 2.86 24.45 -85.50
CA CYS A 417 3.34 23.38 -86.36
C CYS A 417 2.28 22.32 -86.67
N GLY A 418 1.02 22.56 -86.27
CA GLY A 418 -0.10 21.65 -86.50
C GLY A 418 -0.12 20.42 -85.58
N LEU A 419 0.57 20.48 -84.44
CA LEU A 419 0.64 19.40 -83.46
C LEU A 419 -0.28 19.66 -82.27
N ASP A 420 -0.89 18.61 -81.73
CA ASP A 420 -1.54 18.66 -80.42
C ASP A 420 -0.48 18.54 -79.33
N PRO A 421 -0.24 19.56 -78.50
CA PRO A 421 0.85 19.53 -77.50
C PRO A 421 0.59 18.50 -76.39
N MET A 422 -0.67 18.16 -76.09
CA MET A 422 -1.04 17.38 -74.91
C MET A 422 -0.90 15.87 -75.09
N ILE A 423 -0.62 15.40 -76.32
CA ILE A 423 -0.31 13.98 -76.58
C ILE A 423 1.16 13.64 -76.29
N TYR A 424 2.01 14.65 -76.11
CA TYR A 424 3.44 14.48 -75.89
C TYR A 424 3.76 14.46 -74.40
N GLY A 425 4.45 13.41 -73.94
CA GLY A 425 4.77 13.20 -72.52
C GLY A 425 5.58 14.31 -71.86
N PHE A 426 6.33 15.10 -72.65
CA PHE A 426 7.12 16.21 -72.12
C PHE A 426 6.31 17.43 -71.70
N ILE A 427 5.05 17.58 -72.12
CA ILE A 427 4.13 18.64 -71.65
C ILE A 427 3.12 18.03 -70.69
N CYS A 428 3.09 18.53 -69.46
CA CYS A 428 2.17 18.07 -68.43
C CYS A 428 1.28 19.21 -67.93
N TYR A 429 0.02 18.90 -67.62
CA TYR A 429 -0.92 19.79 -66.96
C TYR A 429 -1.63 19.05 -65.84
N ASP A 430 -1.57 19.61 -64.64
CA ASP A 430 -2.19 19.06 -63.45
C ASP A 430 -3.08 20.13 -62.80
N LYS A 431 -4.26 19.72 -62.33
CA LYS A 431 -5.19 20.56 -61.57
C LYS A 431 -5.58 19.89 -60.27
N TRP A 432 -5.83 20.66 -59.22
CA TRP A 432 -6.28 20.17 -57.92
C TRP A 432 -7.32 21.10 -57.31
N ASP A 433 -8.24 20.50 -56.56
CA ASP A 433 -9.28 21.22 -55.84
C ASP A 433 -8.75 21.79 -54.52
N ALA A 434 -9.50 22.72 -53.94
CA ALA A 434 -9.21 23.25 -52.62
C ALA A 434 -9.42 22.17 -51.56
N VAL A 435 -8.56 22.17 -50.55
CA VAL A 435 -8.63 21.31 -49.38
C VAL A 435 -8.64 22.20 -48.15
N ASP A 436 -9.70 22.13 -47.36
CA ASP A 436 -9.81 22.90 -46.12
C ASP A 436 -8.72 22.50 -45.12
N GLU A 437 -8.35 23.44 -44.26
CA GLU A 437 -7.45 23.15 -43.14
C GLU A 437 -8.07 22.14 -42.17
N VAL A 438 -7.23 21.24 -41.65
CA VAL A 438 -7.64 20.30 -40.60
C VAL A 438 -7.29 20.91 -39.26
N VAL A 439 -8.32 21.24 -38.48
CA VAL A 439 -8.17 21.84 -37.16
C VAL A 439 -8.52 20.85 -36.05
N GLN A 440 -7.76 20.89 -34.96
CA GLN A 440 -8.13 20.29 -33.70
C GLN A 440 -8.73 21.35 -32.80
N VAL A 441 -9.97 21.14 -32.40
CA VAL A 441 -10.68 21.97 -31.43
C VAL A 441 -10.55 21.31 -30.07
N THR A 442 -9.88 21.97 -29.13
CA THR A 442 -9.74 21.52 -27.75
C THR A 442 -10.58 22.43 -26.86
N ARG A 443 -11.51 21.85 -26.09
CA ARG A 443 -12.29 22.62 -25.12
C ARG A 443 -11.43 22.84 -23.88
N LEU A 444 -11.15 24.11 -23.60
CA LEU A 444 -10.35 24.51 -22.45
C LEU A 444 -11.20 25.27 -21.44
N GLY A 445 -10.83 25.08 -20.19
CA GLY A 445 -11.59 25.57 -19.07
C GLY A 445 -10.71 25.85 -17.88
N ARG A 446 -11.37 26.36 -16.84
CA ARG A 446 -10.79 26.46 -15.52
C ARG A 446 -11.05 25.18 -14.76
N VAL A 447 -10.01 24.61 -14.17
CA VAL A 447 -10.14 23.57 -13.16
C VAL A 447 -9.89 24.18 -11.81
N TYR A 448 -10.86 24.05 -10.92
CA TYR A 448 -10.77 24.56 -9.57
C TYR A 448 -10.42 23.41 -8.62
N VAL A 449 -9.33 23.57 -7.89
CA VAL A 449 -8.83 22.60 -6.92
C VAL A 449 -9.10 23.13 -5.51
N LYS A 450 -9.89 22.37 -4.74
CA LYS A 450 -10.23 22.73 -3.35
C LYS A 450 -9.03 22.44 -2.45
N ALA A 451 -8.55 23.45 -1.71
CA ALA A 451 -7.34 23.30 -0.90
C ALA A 451 -7.53 22.40 0.34
N THR A 452 -8.71 22.46 0.99
CA THR A 452 -9.13 21.59 2.12
C THR A 452 -10.66 21.62 2.25
N ASP A 453 -11.26 20.72 3.04
CA ASP A 453 -12.72 20.67 3.20
C ASP A 453 -13.33 21.87 3.94
N GLU A 454 -12.53 22.62 4.69
CA GLU A 454 -12.98 23.68 5.61
C GLU A 454 -12.70 25.11 5.11
N ALA A 455 -11.94 25.28 4.02
CA ALA A 455 -11.61 26.59 3.45
C ALA A 455 -12.37 26.84 2.14
N PRO A 456 -12.96 28.04 1.93
CA PRO A 456 -13.62 28.41 0.66
C PRO A 456 -12.64 28.75 -0.47
N GLU A 457 -11.34 28.52 -0.27
CA GLU A 457 -10.29 28.98 -1.17
C GLU A 457 -9.94 27.90 -2.21
N TYR A 458 -10.04 28.29 -3.47
CA TYR A 458 -9.77 27.44 -4.63
C TYR A 458 -8.49 27.88 -5.31
N THR A 459 -7.62 26.92 -5.63
CA THR A 459 -6.55 27.16 -6.60
C THR A 459 -7.12 26.94 -7.99
N VAL A 460 -7.06 27.96 -8.85
CA VAL A 460 -7.59 27.91 -10.21
C VAL A 460 -6.45 27.60 -11.18
N MET A 461 -6.60 26.53 -11.94
CA MET A 461 -5.77 26.26 -13.10
C MET A 461 -6.53 26.71 -14.33
N GLU A 462 -5.92 27.57 -15.15
CA GLU A 462 -6.51 28.07 -16.40
C GLU A 462 -6.02 27.25 -17.60
N ASP A 463 -6.78 27.31 -18.69
CA ASP A 463 -6.46 26.66 -19.97
C ASP A 463 -6.22 25.14 -19.86
N VAL A 464 -7.06 24.45 -19.08
CA VAL A 464 -6.95 23.00 -18.85
C VAL A 464 -8.10 22.25 -19.52
N GLU A 465 -7.80 21.08 -20.08
CA GLU A 465 -8.80 20.18 -20.66
C GLU A 465 -9.80 19.67 -19.61
N GLU A 466 -11.04 19.42 -20.04
CA GLU A 466 -12.12 18.86 -19.20
C GLU A 466 -11.71 17.59 -18.45
N SER A 467 -10.87 16.77 -19.08
CA SER A 467 -10.37 15.50 -18.55
C SER A 467 -9.50 15.63 -17.30
N ALA A 468 -9.04 16.84 -16.97
CA ALA A 468 -8.23 17.11 -15.78
C ALA A 468 -9.06 17.25 -14.49
N ALA A 469 -10.38 17.40 -14.59
CA ALA A 469 -11.25 17.35 -13.41
C ALA A 469 -11.67 15.90 -13.12
N SER A 470 -11.50 15.47 -11.87
CA SER A 470 -12.03 14.20 -11.37
C SER A 470 -13.02 14.43 -10.22
N PRO A 471 -14.23 13.82 -10.27
CA PRO A 471 -15.16 13.80 -9.16
C PRO A 471 -14.55 13.28 -7.86
N ASP A 472 -13.64 12.30 -7.97
CA ASP A 472 -12.99 11.65 -6.83
C ASP A 472 -12.02 12.58 -6.10
N THR A 473 -11.49 13.59 -6.82
CA THR A 473 -10.59 14.61 -6.26
C THR A 473 -11.30 15.90 -5.86
N GLY A 474 -12.63 15.96 -6.00
CA GLY A 474 -13.42 17.14 -5.65
C GLY A 474 -13.12 18.39 -6.50
N THR A 475 -12.51 18.21 -7.67
CA THR A 475 -12.18 19.27 -8.61
C THR A 475 -13.36 19.51 -9.55
N PHE A 476 -13.69 20.76 -9.84
CA PHE A 476 -14.75 21.14 -10.76
C PHE A 476 -14.17 21.84 -11.98
N TRP A 477 -14.77 21.57 -13.13
CA TRP A 477 -14.38 22.16 -14.41
C TRP A 477 -15.44 23.14 -14.90
N GLU A 478 -14.99 24.26 -15.43
CA GLU A 478 -15.81 25.27 -16.08
C GLU A 478 -15.27 25.53 -17.47
N PHE A 479 -16.12 25.36 -18.50
CA PHE A 479 -15.77 25.73 -19.86
C PHE A 479 -15.53 27.24 -19.98
N THR A 480 -14.40 27.63 -20.56
CA THR A 480 -14.09 29.05 -20.78
C THR A 480 -14.08 29.38 -22.27
N HIS A 481 -13.30 28.63 -23.07
CA HIS A 481 -13.22 28.82 -24.51
C HIS A 481 -12.72 27.56 -25.22
N GLU A 482 -12.77 27.60 -26.55
CA GLU A 482 -12.11 26.60 -27.39
C GLU A 482 -10.74 27.12 -27.83
N GLN A 483 -9.76 26.23 -27.88
CA GLN A 483 -8.49 26.46 -28.55
C GLN A 483 -8.49 25.66 -29.84
N VAL A 484 -8.34 26.38 -30.96
CA VAL A 484 -8.25 25.78 -32.29
C VAL A 484 -6.78 25.73 -32.70
N THR A 485 -6.28 24.54 -32.97
CA THR A 485 -4.92 24.32 -33.48
C THR A 485 -4.99 23.74 -34.89
N VAL A 486 -4.36 24.40 -35.86
CA VAL A 486 -4.24 23.87 -37.22
C VAL A 486 -3.25 22.70 -37.22
N ILE A 487 -3.73 21.50 -37.51
CA ILE A 487 -2.89 20.29 -37.61
C ILE A 487 -2.32 20.15 -39.01
N THR A 488 -3.12 20.48 -40.03
CA THR A 488 -2.71 20.47 -41.44
C THR A 488 -3.22 21.73 -42.10
N GLU A 489 -2.31 22.51 -42.67
CA GLU A 489 -2.68 23.71 -43.43
C GLU A 489 -3.54 23.32 -44.65
N GLY A 490 -4.54 24.16 -44.92
CA GLY A 490 -5.36 24.06 -46.11
C GLY A 490 -4.56 24.34 -47.38
N VAL A 491 -5.07 23.88 -48.52
CA VAL A 491 -4.48 24.12 -49.84
C VAL A 491 -5.55 24.73 -50.74
N GLU A 492 -5.28 25.90 -51.30
CA GLU A 492 -6.17 26.52 -52.29
C GLU A 492 -6.20 25.72 -53.60
N ALA A 493 -7.34 25.78 -54.30
CA ALA A 493 -7.48 25.19 -55.62
C ALA A 493 -6.49 25.82 -56.60
N GLY A 494 -5.98 25.03 -57.54
CA GLY A 494 -5.01 25.54 -58.51
C GLY A 494 -4.67 24.55 -59.60
N ASP A 495 -3.84 25.01 -60.52
CA ASP A 495 -3.29 24.20 -61.60
C ASP A 495 -1.82 24.52 -61.84
N ARG A 496 -1.17 23.68 -62.65
CA ARG A 496 0.20 23.92 -63.10
C ARG A 496 0.51 23.21 -64.41
N TYR A 497 1.24 23.94 -65.26
CA TYR A 497 1.94 23.38 -66.40
C TYR A 497 3.39 23.05 -66.04
N SER A 498 3.86 21.87 -66.45
CA SER A 498 5.22 21.38 -66.15
C SER A 498 5.85 20.69 -67.37
N PHE A 499 7.19 20.68 -67.41
CA PHE A 499 7.95 19.90 -68.40
C PHE A 499 8.50 18.61 -67.79
N ARG A 500 8.55 17.54 -68.59
CA ARG A 500 9.58 16.49 -68.42
C ARG A 500 10.79 16.88 -69.25
N THR A 501 11.79 17.44 -68.57
CA THR A 501 12.88 18.15 -69.24
C THR A 501 13.78 17.21 -70.06
N ASP A 502 13.95 15.96 -69.62
CA ASP A 502 14.74 14.95 -70.35
C ASP A 502 14.12 14.63 -71.71
N GLU A 503 12.79 14.41 -71.77
CA GLU A 503 12.07 14.17 -73.02
C GLU A 503 12.10 15.41 -73.94
N LEU A 504 11.91 16.61 -73.38
CA LEU A 504 12.00 17.87 -74.13
C LEU A 504 13.40 18.05 -74.77
N ASN A 505 14.46 17.74 -74.03
CA ASN A 505 15.83 17.84 -74.53
C ASN A 505 16.08 16.85 -75.67
N MET A 506 15.57 15.62 -75.58
CA MET A 506 15.66 14.64 -76.66
C MET A 506 14.90 15.09 -77.91
N PHE A 507 13.71 15.68 -77.74
CA PHE A 507 12.93 16.24 -78.84
C PHE A 507 13.68 17.39 -79.54
N ILE A 508 14.22 18.34 -78.77
CA ILE A 508 15.03 19.45 -79.29
C ILE A 508 16.29 18.93 -79.99
N ALA A 509 16.97 17.94 -79.43
CA ALA A 509 18.16 17.34 -80.03
C ALA A 509 17.88 16.73 -81.40
N ALA A 510 16.73 16.08 -81.59
CA ALA A 510 16.32 15.57 -82.91
C ALA A 510 16.14 16.70 -83.93
N GLY A 511 15.56 17.85 -83.51
CA GLY A 511 15.46 19.04 -84.36
C GLY A 511 16.83 19.62 -84.75
N LEU A 512 17.78 19.65 -83.82
CA LEU A 512 19.15 20.09 -84.06
C LEU A 512 19.88 19.14 -85.03
N GLN A 513 19.75 17.83 -84.85
CA GLN A 513 20.30 16.81 -85.75
C GLN A 513 19.76 16.98 -87.18
N ALA A 514 18.44 17.10 -87.33
CA ALA A 514 17.81 17.33 -88.64
C ALA A 514 18.17 18.70 -89.26
N ASN A 515 18.65 19.66 -88.46
CA ASN A 515 19.21 20.90 -88.99
C ASN A 515 20.64 20.70 -89.48
N GLN A 516 21.45 19.95 -88.72
CA GLN A 516 22.81 19.61 -89.08
C GLN A 516 22.86 18.81 -90.39
N GLU A 517 22.05 17.76 -90.53
CA GLU A 517 21.96 16.96 -91.75
C GLU A 517 21.59 17.80 -92.98
N ALA A 518 20.66 18.75 -92.82
CA ALA A 518 20.27 19.65 -93.90
C ALA A 518 21.40 20.62 -94.29
N LEU A 519 22.23 21.06 -93.33
CA LEU A 519 23.39 21.89 -93.61
C LEU A 519 24.50 21.09 -94.30
N GLU A 520 24.77 19.86 -93.85
CA GLU A 520 25.75 18.94 -94.46
C GLU A 520 25.36 18.61 -95.91
N ALA A 521 24.08 18.33 -96.17
CA ALA A 521 23.59 18.08 -97.54
C ALA A 521 23.76 19.31 -98.44
N ARG A 522 23.50 20.52 -97.93
CA ARG A 522 23.71 21.77 -98.67
C ARG A 522 25.19 22.05 -98.94
N LEU A 523 26.05 21.74 -97.98
CA LEU A 523 27.50 21.89 -98.12
C LEU A 523 28.04 20.93 -99.19
N ALA A 524 27.66 19.65 -99.13
CA ALA A 524 28.03 18.67 -100.14
C ALA A 524 27.56 19.06 -101.55
N ALA A 525 26.35 19.64 -101.67
CA ALA A 525 25.85 20.15 -102.95
C ALA A 525 26.65 21.35 -103.47
N LEU A 526 27.11 22.24 -102.58
CA LEU A 526 27.99 23.35 -102.94
C LEU A 526 29.37 22.87 -103.39
N GLU A 527 29.96 21.93 -102.65
CA GLU A 527 31.26 21.33 -102.98
C GLU A 527 31.23 20.53 -104.29
N ALA A 528 30.10 19.89 -104.61
CA ALA A 528 29.91 19.21 -105.90
C ALA A 528 29.67 20.16 -107.09
N SER A 529 29.40 21.44 -106.82
CA SER A 529 29.15 22.47 -107.84
C SER A 529 30.37 23.32 -108.20
N THR A 530 31.48 23.13 -107.48
CA THR A 530 32.82 23.69 -107.75
C THR A 530 33.71 22.67 -108.43
#